data_AF-A0A6I5A342-F1
#
_entry.id   AF-A0A6I5A342-F1
#
_cell.length_a   1.000
_cell.length_b   1.000
_cell.length_c   1.000
_cell.angle_alpha   90.00
_cell.angle_beta   90.00
_cell.angle_gamma   90.00
#
_symmetry.space_group_name_H-M   'P 1'
#
loop_
_entity.id
_entity.type
_entity.pdbx_description
1 polymer ?
#
loop_
_entity_poly.entity_id
_entity_poly.type
_entity_poly.pdbx_seq_one_letter_code
_entity_poly.pdbx_strand_id
1 'polypeptide(L)'
;MKNEKGFTLIEMLIVLMIISTLLLITIPHISTNNSVVQNKGCEAFIKLVETQAHTYEMDKGEFPESINVLMSDGYLESETCPNGDELIMEANGLVKRKSEE
;
A
#
# COMPACT_ATOMS: atom_id res chain seq x y z
N MET A 1 -18.21 28.11 -52.62
CA MET A 1 -17.12 27.23 -52.12
C MET A 1 -16.92 27.57 -50.66
N LYS A 2 -17.16 26.62 -49.75
CA LYS A 2 -17.00 26.84 -48.30
C LYS A 2 -15.50 26.94 -47.99
N ASN A 3 -15.09 28.03 -47.36
CA ASN A 3 -13.74 28.22 -46.82
C ASN A 3 -13.60 27.36 -45.56
N GLU A 4 -13.23 26.09 -45.74
CA GLU A 4 -12.81 25.23 -44.63
C GLU A 4 -11.40 25.68 -44.22
N LYS A 5 -11.31 26.60 -43.25
CA LYS A 5 -10.03 26.96 -42.62
C LYS A 5 -9.53 25.74 -41.84
N GLY A 6 -8.62 24.98 -42.45
CA GLY A 6 -7.98 23.83 -41.82
C GLY A 6 -7.06 24.24 -40.67
N PHE A 7 -6.93 23.33 -39.70
CA PHE A 7 -5.98 23.41 -38.58
C PHE A 7 -4.59 23.80 -39.08
N THR A 8 -3.97 24.79 -38.42
CA THR A 8 -2.59 25.19 -38.74
C THR A 8 -1.59 24.26 -38.05
N LEU A 9 -0.39 24.13 -38.63
CA LEU A 9 0.71 23.41 -37.97
C LEU A 9 1.05 24.05 -36.61
N ILE A 10 0.91 25.36 -36.49
CA ILE A 10 1.16 26.11 -35.24
C ILE A 10 0.15 25.69 -34.16
N GLU A 11 -1.13 25.51 -34.49
CA GLU A 11 -2.11 25.00 -33.53
C GLU A 11 -1.75 23.59 -33.04
N MET A 12 -1.32 22.70 -33.93
CA MET A 12 -0.86 21.37 -33.52
C MET A 12 0.36 21.43 -32.59
N LEU A 13 1.30 22.34 -32.83
CA LEU A 13 2.47 22.53 -31.95
C LEU A 13 2.07 23.01 -30.55
N ILE A 14 1.15 23.97 -30.45
CA ILE A 14 0.67 24.48 -29.16
C ILE A 14 -0.09 23.38 -28.41
N VAL A 15 -0.92 22.60 -29.10
CA VAL A 15 -1.65 21.47 -28.50
C VAL A 15 -0.68 20.42 -27.94
N LEU A 16 0.35 20.03 -28.70
CA LEU A 16 1.35 19.06 -28.24
C LEU A 16 2.17 19.58 -27.05
N MET A 17 2.49 20.88 -27.05
CA MET A 17 3.17 21.54 -25.92
C MET A 17 2.33 21.42 -24.64
N ILE A 18 1.03 21.75 -24.71
CA ILE A 18 0.13 21.69 -23.55
C ILE A 18 -0.01 20.25 -23.04
N ILE A 19 -0.24 19.27 -23.93
CA ILE A 19 -0.36 17.85 -23.54
C ILE A 19 0.93 17.36 -22.87
N SER A 20 2.10 17.72 -23.41
CA SER A 20 3.39 17.36 -22.82
C SER A 20 3.56 17.90 -21.40
N THR A 21 3.16 19.16 -21.15
CA THR A 21 3.23 19.75 -19.80
C THR A 21 2.26 19.06 -18.83
N LEU A 22 1.04 18.73 -19.26
CA LEU A 22 0.07 18.03 -18.43
C LEU A 22 0.55 16.63 -18.03
N LEU A 23 1.21 15.88 -18.92
CA LEU A 23 1.77 14.56 -18.61
C LEU A 23 2.87 14.64 -17.55
N LEU A 24 3.77 15.63 -17.65
CA LEU A 24 4.84 15.86 -16.67
C LEU A 24 4.31 16.18 -15.26
N ILE A 25 3.19 16.92 -15.15
CA ILE A 25 2.56 17.23 -13.86
C ILE A 25 1.81 16.01 -13.30
N THR A 26 1.25 15.15 -14.17
CA THR A 26 0.42 14.00 -13.77
C THR A 26 1.23 12.87 -13.13
N ILE A 27 2.43 12.56 -13.66
CA ILE A 27 3.30 11.49 -13.17
C ILE A 27 3.67 11.62 -11.68
N PRO A 28 4.21 12.77 -11.19
CA PRO A 28 4.59 12.91 -9.79
C PRO A 28 3.40 12.82 -8.83
N HIS A 29 2.20 13.19 -9.27
CA HIS A 29 0.99 13.12 -8.45
C HIS A 29 0.51 11.67 -8.21
N ILE A 30 0.78 10.74 -9.13
CA ILE A 30 0.37 9.34 -9.00
C ILE A 30 1.34 8.55 -8.11
N SER A 31 2.65 8.84 -8.19
CA SER A 31 3.68 8.07 -7.49
C SER A 31 3.57 8.14 -5.96
N THR A 32 3.25 9.30 -5.40
CA THR A 32 3.24 9.53 -3.95
C THR A 32 2.05 8.86 -3.23
N ASN A 33 0.93 8.63 -3.93
CA ASN A 33 -0.26 8.06 -3.29
C ASN A 33 -0.12 6.56 -3.02
N ASN A 34 0.65 5.83 -3.83
CA ASN A 34 0.82 4.38 -3.66
C ASN A 34 1.54 4.02 -2.37
N SER A 35 2.63 4.71 -2.03
CA SER A 35 3.38 4.44 -0.79
C SER A 35 2.56 4.78 0.47
N VAL A 36 1.80 5.88 0.44
CA VAL A 36 0.89 6.25 1.53
C VAL A 36 -0.21 5.21 1.73
N VAL A 37 -0.79 4.70 0.63
CA VAL A 37 -1.82 3.65 0.69
C VAL A 37 -1.24 2.34 1.21
N GLN A 38 -0.05 1.95 0.75
CA GLN A 38 0.63 0.73 1.22
C GLN A 38 0.97 0.81 2.71
N ASN A 39 1.46 1.96 3.19
CA ASN A 39 1.75 2.17 4.62
C ASN A 39 0.50 2.13 5.50
N LYS A 40 -0.60 2.76 5.07
CA LYS A 40 -1.88 2.66 5.77
C LYS A 40 -2.44 1.23 5.75
N GLY A 41 -2.24 0.52 4.64
CA GLY A 41 -2.56 -0.89 4.53
C GLY A 41 -1.78 -1.74 5.52
N CYS A 42 -0.49 -1.46 5.70
CA CYS A 42 0.34 -2.15 6.69
C CYS A 42 -0.11 -1.83 8.14
N GLU A 43 -0.46 -0.57 8.45
CA GLU A 43 -0.98 -0.23 9.79
C GLU A 43 -2.29 -0.97 10.11
N ALA A 44 -3.18 -1.10 9.12
CA ALA A 44 -4.40 -1.90 9.27
C ALA A 44 -4.10 -3.40 9.41
N PHE A 45 -3.11 -3.90 8.69
CA PHE A 45 -2.67 -5.29 8.76
C PHE A 45 -2.08 -5.62 10.13
N ILE A 46 -1.28 -4.74 10.72
CA ILE A 46 -0.77 -4.88 12.10
C ILE A 46 -1.92 -5.09 13.10
N LYS A 47 -2.95 -4.24 13.04
CA LYS A 47 -4.14 -4.36 13.92
C LYS A 47 -4.92 -5.66 13.69
N LEU A 48 -4.96 -6.16 12.45
CA LEU A 48 -5.54 -7.46 12.14
C LEU A 48 -4.73 -8.59 12.79
N VAL A 49 -3.41 -8.59 12.63
CA VAL A 49 -2.52 -9.59 13.24
C VAL A 49 -2.65 -9.56 14.77
N GLU A 50 -2.68 -8.39 15.39
CA GLU A 50 -2.91 -8.25 16.84
C GLU A 50 -4.26 -8.83 17.27
N THR A 51 -5.33 -8.56 16.50
CA THR A 51 -6.66 -9.13 16.76
C THR A 51 -6.65 -10.66 16.65
N GLN A 52 -5.93 -11.21 15.69
CA GLN A 52 -5.77 -12.66 15.54
C GLN A 52 -4.91 -13.26 16.64
N ALA A 53 -3.87 -12.56 17.10
CA ALA A 53 -3.06 -12.97 18.24
C ALA A 53 -3.89 -13.05 19.53
N HIS A 54 -4.77 -12.08 19.76
CA HIS A 54 -5.72 -12.13 20.87
C HIS A 54 -6.77 -13.23 20.72
N THR A 55 -7.21 -13.53 19.50
CA THR A 55 -8.13 -14.65 19.27
C THR A 55 -7.45 -15.98 19.59
N TYR A 56 -6.18 -16.15 19.16
CA TYR A 56 -5.36 -17.30 19.53
C TYR A 56 -5.20 -17.41 21.06
N GLU A 57 -4.96 -16.30 21.75
CA GLU A 57 -4.89 -16.26 23.22
C GLU A 57 -6.21 -16.72 23.86
N MET A 58 -7.35 -16.31 23.33
CA MET A 58 -8.66 -16.75 23.83
C MET A 58 -8.90 -18.25 23.65
N ASP A 59 -8.40 -18.83 22.56
CA ASP A 59 -8.62 -20.24 22.23
C ASP A 59 -7.60 -21.19 22.90
N LYS A 60 -6.36 -20.74 23.07
CA LYS A 60 -5.23 -21.56 23.58
C LYS A 60 -4.80 -21.19 25.00
N GLY A 61 -5.17 -20.00 25.49
CA GLY A 61 -4.80 -19.49 26.81
C GLY A 61 -3.40 -18.89 26.87
N GLU A 62 -2.71 -18.75 25.74
CA GLU A 62 -1.36 -18.17 25.64
C GLU A 62 -1.22 -17.38 24.33
N PHE A 63 -0.35 -16.36 24.32
CA PHE A 63 -0.03 -15.65 23.08
C PHE A 63 0.79 -16.53 22.14
N PRO A 64 0.63 -16.38 20.81
CA PRO A 64 1.46 -17.08 19.85
C PRO A 64 2.93 -16.62 19.97
N GLU A 65 3.88 -17.55 19.91
CA GLU A 65 5.32 -17.23 19.98
C GLU A 65 5.82 -16.43 18.77
N SER A 66 5.13 -16.52 17.62
CA SER A 66 5.44 -15.77 16.41
C SER A 66 4.26 -15.73 15.45
N ILE A 67 4.33 -14.82 14.46
CA ILE A 67 3.35 -14.72 13.36
C ILE A 67 3.21 -16.05 12.60
N ASN A 68 4.28 -16.86 12.52
CA ASN A 68 4.24 -18.18 11.89
C ASN A 68 3.30 -19.18 12.57
N VAL A 69 3.13 -19.06 13.89
CA VAL A 69 2.18 -19.89 14.65
C VAL A 69 0.75 -19.56 14.23
N LEU A 70 0.45 -18.26 14.05
CA LEU A 70 -0.86 -17.81 13.56
C LEU A 70 -1.14 -18.29 12.13
N MET A 71 -0.12 -18.39 11.27
CA MET A 71 -0.29 -18.98 9.93
C MET A 71 -0.52 -20.50 9.98
N SER A 72 0.26 -21.19 10.81
CA SER A 72 0.18 -22.66 10.94
C SER A 72 -1.16 -23.13 11.49
N ASP A 73 -1.72 -22.37 12.44
CA ASP A 73 -3.02 -22.65 13.05
C ASP A 73 -4.19 -22.03 12.26
N GLY A 74 -3.91 -21.35 11.13
CA GLY A 74 -4.94 -20.88 10.18
C GLY A 74 -5.61 -19.56 10.55
N TYR A 75 -5.06 -18.78 11.49
CA TYR A 75 -5.53 -17.45 11.85
C TYR A 75 -5.08 -16.36 10.86
N LEU A 76 -4.03 -16.61 10.08
CA LEU A 76 -3.50 -15.68 9.08
C LEU A 76 -3.18 -16.39 7.75
N GLU A 77 -3.45 -15.71 6.64
CA GLU A 77 -3.15 -16.19 5.29
C GLU A 77 -1.80 -15.68 4.75
N SER A 78 -1.26 -14.59 5.30
CA SER A 78 -0.02 -13.94 4.88
C SER A 78 0.72 -13.39 6.10
N GLU A 79 2.05 -13.35 6.04
CA GLU A 79 2.92 -12.74 7.04
C GLU A 79 3.39 -11.32 6.66
N THR A 80 3.31 -10.97 5.38
CA THR A 80 3.96 -9.78 4.83
C THR A 80 2.99 -8.62 4.64
N CYS A 81 3.42 -7.42 5.03
CA CYS A 81 2.65 -6.21 4.75
C CYS A 81 2.60 -5.89 3.24
N PRO A 82 1.56 -5.16 2.77
CA PRO A 82 1.45 -4.73 1.37
C PRO A 82 2.58 -3.81 0.87
N ASN A 83 3.37 -3.23 1.78
CA ASN A 83 4.55 -2.41 1.48
C ASN A 83 5.85 -3.23 1.45
N GLY A 84 5.82 -4.52 1.79
CA GLY A 84 6.99 -5.39 1.87
C GLY A 84 7.74 -5.34 3.21
N ASP A 85 7.22 -4.61 4.21
CA ASP A 85 7.83 -4.56 5.54
C ASP A 85 7.67 -5.89 6.28
N GLU A 86 8.74 -6.34 6.93
CA GLU A 86 8.71 -7.45 7.88
C GLU A 86 8.12 -6.99 9.22
N LEU A 87 7.25 -7.83 9.79
CA LEU A 87 6.63 -7.60 11.09
C LEU A 87 7.29 -8.47 12.16
N ILE A 88 7.48 -7.90 13.34
CA ILE A 88 7.97 -8.60 14.53
C ILE A 88 6.86 -8.58 15.56
N MET A 89 6.63 -9.73 16.19
CA MET A 89 5.66 -9.89 17.26
C MET A 89 6.38 -9.91 18.61
N GLU A 90 5.89 -9.13 19.56
CA GLU A 90 6.34 -9.14 20.94
C GLU A 90 5.55 -10.16 21.78
N ALA A 91 6.11 -10.59 22.90
CA ALA A 91 5.54 -11.63 23.77
C ALA A 91 4.18 -11.26 24.43
N ASN A 92 3.73 -10.01 24.28
CA ASN A 92 2.45 -9.50 24.76
C ASN A 92 1.37 -9.42 23.67
N GLY A 93 1.63 -9.98 22.48
CA GLY A 93 0.71 -9.94 21.34
C GLY A 93 0.75 -8.65 20.52
N LEU A 94 1.60 -7.67 20.88
CA LEU A 94 1.80 -6.46 20.08
C LEU A 94 2.65 -6.77 18.84
N VAL A 95 2.32 -6.11 17.74
CA VAL A 95 3.02 -6.29 16.46
C VAL A 95 3.61 -4.97 16.01
N LYS A 96 4.92 -4.98 15.71
CA LYS A 96 5.67 -3.80 15.23
C LYS A 96 6.32 -4.07 13.89
N ARG A 97 6.60 -3.00 13.15
CA ARG A 97 7.42 -3.07 11.93
C ARG A 97 8.89 -3.18 12.33
N LYS A 98 9.63 -4.07 11.67
CA LYS A 98 11.08 -4.20 11.84
C LYS A 98 11.86 -2.94 11.48
N SER A 99 11.27 -2.05 10.66
CA SER A 99 11.85 -0.76 10.30
C SER A 99 11.83 0.28 11.43
N GLU A 100 11.17 0.00 12.55
CA GLU A 100 11.02 0.91 13.71
C GLU A 100 11.90 0.53 14.92
N GLU A 101 12.86 -0.39 14.75
CA GLU A 101 13.97 -0.65 15.71
C GLU A 101 15.14 0.33 15.55
#